data_AF-A0A9P8K5I1-F1
#
_entry.id   AF-A0A9P8K5I1-F1
#
_cell.length_a   1.000
_cell.length_b   1.000
_cell.length_c   1.000
_cell.angle_alpha   90.00
_cell.angle_beta   90.00
_cell.angle_gamma   90.00
#
_symmetry.space_group_name_H-M   'P 1'
#
loop_
_entity.id
_entity.type
_entity.pdbx_description
1 polymer ?
#
loop_
_entity_poly.entity_id
_entity_poly.type
_entity_poly.pdbx_seq_one_letter_code
_entity_poly.pdbx_strand_id
1 'polypeptide(L)'
;MSSALRIARVARPLVANSQVARFSIASRMMAAGDAGAPRSGGSASSDAFTKREEASENLYVKRHEQEKLEALRRKVKEGEAQLAKDKADLDKAQNKLSESNKQQTPSRQHTHLANMPLIEPPMPPLETIFKNFSGTWKLHRSLMSALPGFPSGTFTGTATFKPHSAFDGSSLLYHEVGELITEQGYKLLANRKYIYRFSPDDEKIAIWFVKEPAPETNEEIDYLFHELEFSFLDQRWIAKGDHLCEKDMYWAFYDFRLEDNMKKWGLRYKVKGPQKDYLSDSAYERIA
;
A
#
# COMPACT_ATOMS: atom_id res chain seq x y z
N MET A 1 74.04 -14.04 -28.74
CA MET A 1 73.36 -12.76 -29.01
C MET A 1 72.00 -12.81 -28.31
N SER A 2 71.73 -11.82 -27.47
CA SER A 2 70.68 -11.76 -26.44
C SER A 2 69.27 -12.18 -26.85
N SER A 3 68.57 -12.84 -25.94
CA SER A 3 67.10 -12.77 -25.87
C SER A 3 66.70 -12.48 -24.43
N ALA A 4 66.24 -11.25 -24.20
CA ALA A 4 65.58 -10.81 -22.99
C ALA A 4 64.07 -10.87 -23.23
N LEU A 5 63.32 -11.57 -22.38
CA LEU A 5 61.87 -11.39 -22.30
C LEU A 5 61.46 -10.93 -20.90
N ARG A 6 60.81 -9.77 -20.92
CA ARG A 6 60.34 -8.97 -19.79
C ARG A 6 59.13 -9.63 -19.13
N ILE A 7 59.17 -9.73 -17.81
CA ILE A 7 57.99 -10.06 -17.00
C ILE A 7 57.13 -8.78 -16.90
N ALA A 8 55.95 -8.79 -17.51
CA ALA A 8 54.96 -7.72 -17.34
C ALA A 8 54.24 -7.90 -16.00
N ARG A 9 54.34 -6.89 -15.13
CA ARG A 9 53.63 -6.83 -13.85
C ARG A 9 52.25 -6.20 -14.10
N VAL A 10 51.19 -7.00 -14.05
CA VAL A 10 49.80 -6.50 -14.16
C VAL A 10 49.40 -5.89 -12.81
N ALA A 11 49.10 -4.60 -12.80
CA ALA A 11 48.53 -3.91 -11.65
C ALA A 11 47.04 -4.26 -11.53
N ARG A 12 46.61 -4.78 -10.37
CA ARG A 12 45.19 -4.92 -10.01
C ARG A 12 44.65 -3.57 -9.54
N PRO A 13 43.48 -3.09 -10.00
CA PRO A 13 42.88 -1.90 -9.44
C PRO A 13 42.34 -2.21 -8.03
N LEU A 14 42.55 -1.26 -7.11
CA LEU A 14 41.97 -1.26 -5.77
C LEU A 14 40.47 -0.97 -5.90
N VAL A 15 39.63 -1.97 -5.57
CA VAL A 15 38.18 -1.78 -5.43
C VAL A 15 37.94 -1.01 -4.14
N ALA A 16 37.41 0.21 -4.26
CA ALA A 16 36.98 1.00 -3.12
C ALA A 16 35.83 0.27 -2.41
N ASN A 17 36.05 -0.09 -1.15
CA ASN A 17 35.09 -0.80 -0.33
C ASN A 17 34.02 0.19 0.14
N SER A 18 32.99 0.42 -0.69
CA SER A 18 31.83 1.23 -0.29
C SER A 18 30.99 0.43 0.70
N GLN A 19 31.04 0.81 1.98
CA GLN A 19 30.14 0.29 2.99
C GLN A 19 28.70 0.73 2.65
N VAL A 20 27.90 -0.18 2.11
CA VAL A 20 26.50 0.03 1.75
C VAL A 20 25.64 -0.26 2.99
N ALA A 21 25.01 0.77 3.55
CA ALA A 21 23.98 0.59 4.57
C ALA A 21 22.72 0.00 3.92
N ARG A 22 22.40 -1.26 4.28
CA ARG A 22 21.14 -1.93 3.94
C ARG A 22 20.07 -1.46 4.91
N PHE A 23 18.99 -0.84 4.42
CA PHE A 23 17.81 -0.57 5.22
C PHE A 23 16.67 -1.48 4.74
N SER A 24 16.32 -2.46 5.56
CA SER A 24 15.03 -3.13 5.46
C SER A 24 13.95 -2.15 5.92
N ILE A 25 12.80 -2.09 5.25
CA ILE A 25 11.61 -1.31 5.69
C ILE A 25 10.84 -2.07 6.79
N ALA A 26 11.53 -2.94 7.54
CA ALA A 26 11.01 -3.46 8.80
C ALA A 26 11.02 -2.30 9.80
N SER A 27 9.90 -2.08 10.48
CA SER A 27 9.84 -1.27 11.69
C SER A 27 11.00 -1.69 12.60
N ARG A 28 11.97 -0.79 12.80
CA ARG A 28 12.96 -0.98 13.86
C ARG A 28 12.17 -1.06 15.17
N MET A 29 12.13 -2.24 15.79
CA MET A 29 11.98 -2.27 17.24
C MET A 29 13.21 -1.56 17.78
N MET A 30 13.01 -0.33 18.23
CA MET A 30 14.00 0.36 19.05
C MET A 30 14.32 -0.57 20.21
N ALA A 31 15.57 -1.00 20.30
CA ALA A 31 16.05 -1.66 21.51
C ALA A 31 15.87 -0.66 22.67
N ALA A 32 15.16 -1.09 23.70
CA ALA A 32 14.93 -0.31 24.90
C ALA A 32 16.29 0.04 25.53
N GLY A 33 16.80 1.25 25.30
CA GLY A 33 18.11 1.64 25.82
C GLY A 33 18.62 3.03 25.42
N ASP A 34 18.29 3.53 24.23
CA ASP A 34 19.02 4.70 23.66
C ASP A 34 18.25 6.04 23.68
N ALA A 35 17.23 6.13 24.55
CA ALA A 35 16.58 7.39 24.91
C ALA A 35 16.19 7.31 26.39
N GLY A 36 17.11 7.71 27.29
CA GLY A 36 16.81 7.91 28.70
C GLY A 36 16.26 6.69 29.44
N ALA A 37 16.84 5.50 29.22
CA ALA A 37 16.47 4.33 30.01
C ALA A 37 16.62 4.64 31.52
N PRO A 38 15.57 4.46 32.34
CA PRO A 38 15.71 4.59 33.78
C PRO A 38 16.75 3.59 34.26
N ARG A 39 17.80 4.09 34.93
CA ARG A 39 18.84 3.25 35.52
C ARG A 39 18.18 2.20 36.41
N SER A 40 18.72 0.98 36.42
CA SER A 40 18.29 -0.10 37.31
C SER A 40 18.54 0.27 38.78
N GLY A 41 17.61 1.02 39.35
CA GLY A 41 17.61 1.49 40.73
C GLY A 41 16.27 2.18 40.95
N GLY A 42 15.36 1.50 41.65
CA GLY A 42 13.99 1.97 41.85
C GLY A 42 13.88 3.38 42.44
N SER A 43 12.65 3.88 42.52
CA SER A 43 12.20 5.22 42.95
C SER A 43 12.74 5.78 44.30
N ALA A 44 13.62 5.05 44.98
CA ALA A 44 14.28 5.43 46.21
C ALA A 44 15.58 6.23 46.02
N SER A 45 16.10 6.38 44.80
CA SER A 45 17.41 7.04 44.53
C SER A 45 17.36 8.17 43.47
N SER A 46 16.22 8.85 43.29
CA SER A 46 16.17 10.06 42.44
C SER A 46 16.26 11.35 43.28
N ASP A 47 17.17 12.24 42.88
CA ASP A 47 17.38 13.56 43.49
C ASP A 47 16.09 14.40 43.47
N ALA A 48 15.87 15.21 44.51
CA ALA A 48 14.65 16.01 44.70
C ALA A 48 14.37 16.99 43.54
N PHE A 49 15.39 17.35 42.77
CA PHE A 49 15.29 18.21 41.60
C PHE A 49 14.65 17.48 40.41
N THR A 50 15.08 16.25 40.12
CA THR A 50 14.54 15.42 39.02
C THR A 50 13.06 15.09 39.21
N LYS A 51 12.61 14.85 40.47
CA LYS A 51 11.19 14.64 40.78
C LYS A 51 10.32 15.88 40.51
N ARG A 52 10.88 17.09 40.64
CA ARG A 52 10.18 18.35 40.36
C ARG A 52 10.08 18.62 38.85
N GLU A 53 11.13 18.31 38.10
CA GLU A 53 11.11 18.39 36.64
C GLU A 53 10.09 17.39 36.04
N GLU A 54 10.15 16.12 36.44
CA GLU A 54 9.21 15.07 35.99
C GLU A 54 7.75 15.42 36.31
N ALA A 55 7.47 15.98 37.49
CA ALA A 55 6.12 16.41 37.86
C ALA A 55 5.61 17.56 36.97
N SER A 56 6.50 18.48 36.57
CA SER A 56 6.15 19.61 35.69
C SER A 56 5.92 19.17 34.24
N GLU A 57 6.75 18.27 33.73
CA GLU A 57 6.60 17.70 32.39
C GLU A 57 5.35 16.83 32.30
N ASN A 58 5.08 15.99 33.30
CA ASN A 58 3.86 15.17 33.34
C ASN A 58 2.58 16.00 33.41
N LEU A 59 2.59 17.15 34.09
CA LEU A 59 1.47 18.09 34.08
C LEU A 59 1.26 18.75 32.72
N TYR A 60 2.35 19.12 32.05
CA TYR A 60 2.33 19.70 30.71
C TYR A 60 1.80 18.70 29.67
N VAL A 61 2.26 17.46 29.71
CA VAL A 61 1.79 16.37 28.84
C VAL A 61 0.30 16.13 29.04
N LYS A 62 -0.16 15.98 30.29
CA LYS A 62 -1.59 15.78 30.59
C LYS A 62 -2.47 16.93 30.10
N ARG A 63 -2.01 18.18 30.23
CA ARG A 63 -2.76 19.34 29.74
C ARG A 63 -2.93 19.30 28.22
N HIS A 64 -1.86 19.00 27.49
CA HIS A 64 -1.94 18.89 26.03
C HIS A 64 -2.74 17.68 25.55
N GLU A 65 -2.68 16.56 26.27
CA GLU A 65 -3.54 15.41 26.00
C GLU A 65 -5.01 15.75 26.18
N GLN A 66 -5.37 16.50 27.23
CA GLN A 66 -6.73 16.99 27.46
C GLN A 66 -7.18 17.93 26.35
N GLU A 67 -6.37 18.91 25.95
CA GLU A 67 -6.68 19.83 24.84
C GLU A 67 -6.92 19.08 23.53
N LYS A 68 -6.07 18.10 23.20
CA LYS A 68 -6.25 17.25 22.01
C LYS A 68 -7.52 16.42 22.10
N LEU A 69 -7.84 15.88 23.28
CA LEU A 69 -9.06 15.09 23.50
C LEU A 69 -10.32 15.95 23.33
N GLU A 70 -10.31 17.18 23.83
CA GLU A 70 -11.41 18.13 23.66
C GLU A 70 -11.59 18.53 22.19
N ALA A 71 -10.49 18.79 21.48
CA ALA A 71 -10.53 19.06 20.04
C ALA A 71 -11.11 17.88 19.25
N LEU A 72 -10.75 16.64 19.59
CA LEU A 72 -11.32 15.44 18.97
C LEU A 72 -12.81 15.29 19.29
N ARG A 73 -13.21 15.49 20.55
CA ARG A 73 -14.63 15.44 20.96
C ARG A 73 -15.46 16.49 20.23
N ARG A 74 -14.91 17.69 20.01
CA ARG A 74 -15.59 18.73 19.22
C ARG A 74 -15.80 18.29 17.77
N LYS A 75 -14.79 17.71 17.12
CA LYS A 75 -14.92 17.17 15.75
C LYS A 75 -15.95 16.05 15.65
N VAL A 76 -16.02 15.16 16.65
CA VAL A 76 -17.05 14.10 16.70
C VAL A 76 -18.44 14.72 16.78
N LYS A 77 -18.65 15.70 17.67
CA LYS A 77 -19.94 16.40 17.81
C LYS A 77 -20.34 17.15 16.54
N GLU A 78 -19.39 17.79 15.86
CA GLU A 78 -19.61 18.46 14.58
C GLU A 78 -20.00 17.44 13.48
N GLY A 79 -19.33 16.28 13.44
CA GLY A 79 -19.66 15.19 12.52
C GLY A 79 -21.05 14.58 12.78
N GLU A 80 -21.41 14.35 14.05
CA GLU A 80 -22.74 13.88 14.44
C GLU A 80 -23.85 14.85 14.03
N ALA A 81 -23.62 16.16 14.20
CA ALA A 81 -24.57 17.19 13.77
C ALA A 81 -24.74 17.21 12.24
N GLN A 82 -23.66 16.98 11.49
CA GLN A 82 -23.73 16.88 10.03
C GLN A 82 -24.52 15.64 9.59
N LEU A 83 -24.25 14.47 10.19
CA LEU A 83 -25.00 13.25 9.91
C LEU A 83 -26.50 13.38 10.20
N ALA A 84 -26.88 14.13 11.24
CA ALA A 84 -28.28 14.40 11.53
C ALA A 84 -28.97 15.23 10.43
N LYS A 85 -28.27 16.22 9.85
CA LYS A 85 -28.77 17.00 8.71
C LYS A 85 -28.92 16.12 7.47
N ASP A 86 -27.90 15.33 7.16
CA ASP A 86 -27.91 14.45 6.00
C ASP A 86 -29.04 13.42 6.07
N LYS A 87 -29.33 12.87 7.26
CA LYS A 87 -30.50 12.00 7.49
C LYS A 87 -31.83 12.72 7.24
N ALA A 88 -31.99 13.94 7.74
CA ALA A 88 -33.21 14.70 7.53
C ALA A 88 -33.43 15.05 6.04
N ASP A 89 -32.36 15.30 5.30
CA ASP A 89 -32.44 15.57 3.87
C ASP A 89 -32.72 14.29 3.05
N LEU A 90 -32.21 13.13 3.48
CA LEU A 90 -32.58 11.83 2.93
C LEU A 90 -34.08 11.53 3.12
N ASP A 91 -34.63 11.75 4.32
CA ASP A 91 -36.05 11.53 4.59
C ASP A 91 -36.95 12.44 3.73
N LYS A 92 -36.55 13.71 3.56
CA LYS A 92 -37.25 14.64 2.64
C LYS A 92 -37.18 14.17 1.19
N ALA A 93 -36.02 13.67 0.73
CA ALA A 93 -35.86 13.16 -0.61
C ALA A 93 -36.74 11.92 -0.85
N GLN A 94 -36.80 11.00 0.13
CA GLN A 94 -37.67 9.82 0.07
C GLN A 94 -39.15 10.20 0.07
N ASN A 95 -39.57 11.15 0.90
CA ASN A 95 -40.95 11.64 0.89
C ASN A 95 -41.31 12.31 -0.44
N LYS A 96 -40.41 13.13 -1.00
CA LYS A 96 -40.60 13.75 -2.32
C LYS A 96 -40.70 12.72 -3.46
N LEU A 97 -39.91 11.65 -3.40
CA LEU A 97 -40.00 10.49 -4.31
C LEU A 97 -41.35 9.75 -4.16
N SER A 98 -41.84 9.61 -2.93
CA SER A 98 -43.14 8.97 -2.67
C SER A 98 -44.34 9.83 -3.11
N GLU A 99 -44.21 11.15 -3.03
CA GLU A 99 -45.23 12.12 -3.48
C GLU A 99 -45.26 12.25 -5.01
N SER A 100 -44.10 12.23 -5.66
CA SER A 100 -44.00 12.21 -7.13
C SER A 100 -44.53 10.91 -7.73
N ASN A 101 -44.47 9.78 -7.01
CA ASN A 101 -45.12 8.52 -7.40
C ASN A 101 -46.64 8.49 -7.17
N LYS A 102 -47.24 9.45 -6.46
CA LYS A 102 -48.71 9.51 -6.23
C LYS A 102 -49.48 10.34 -7.27
N GLN A 103 -48.80 11.02 -8.20
CA GLN A 103 -49.42 11.81 -9.26
C GLN A 103 -49.44 11.13 -10.65
N GLN A 104 -49.12 9.84 -10.74
CA GLN A 104 -49.30 9.06 -11.98
C GLN A 104 -50.36 7.98 -11.77
N THR A 105 -51.60 8.26 -12.18
CA THR A 105 -52.63 7.26 -12.50
C THR A 105 -52.69 7.09 -14.03
N PRO A 106 -53.07 5.90 -14.54
CA PRO A 106 -52.52 5.34 -15.76
C PRO A 106 -53.34 5.74 -16.99
N SER A 107 -52.71 6.39 -17.96
CA SER A 107 -53.24 6.45 -19.32
C SER A 107 -52.13 6.76 -20.31
N ARG A 108 -51.39 5.73 -20.72
CA ARG A 108 -50.80 5.69 -22.06
C ARG A 108 -50.46 4.25 -22.43
N GLN A 109 -51.07 3.85 -23.54
CA GLN A 109 -50.89 2.66 -24.34
C GLN A 109 -49.56 1.93 -24.10
N HIS A 110 -49.66 0.61 -23.87
CA HIS A 110 -48.54 -0.32 -23.92
C HIS A 110 -47.85 -0.23 -25.29
N THR A 111 -46.84 0.64 -25.39
CA THR A 111 -45.75 0.48 -26.35
C THR A 111 -44.60 -0.17 -25.61
N HIS A 112 -44.38 -1.42 -25.98
CA HIS A 112 -43.25 -2.30 -25.67
C HIS A 112 -41.93 -1.56 -25.34
N LEU A 113 -41.64 -1.37 -24.05
CA LEU A 113 -40.29 -1.16 -23.53
C LEU A 113 -39.95 -2.26 -22.51
N ALA A 114 -40.51 -3.46 -22.71
CA ALA A 114 -39.91 -4.68 -22.20
C ALA A 114 -38.71 -5.02 -23.11
N ASN A 115 -37.56 -5.31 -22.49
CA ASN A 115 -36.23 -5.51 -23.06
C ASN A 115 -35.43 -4.24 -23.40
N MET A 116 -35.09 -3.43 -22.39
CA MET A 116 -33.66 -3.11 -22.29
C MET A 116 -33.01 -4.35 -21.66
N PRO A 117 -32.06 -5.04 -22.32
CA PRO A 117 -31.30 -6.06 -21.63
C PRO A 117 -30.69 -5.39 -20.40
N LEU A 118 -30.90 -5.95 -19.21
CA LEU A 118 -29.90 -5.82 -18.16
C LEU A 118 -28.65 -6.42 -18.80
N ILE A 119 -27.82 -5.58 -19.42
CA ILE A 119 -26.46 -5.97 -19.76
C ILE A 119 -25.80 -6.02 -18.39
N GLU A 120 -25.86 -7.19 -17.76
CA GLU A 120 -25.01 -7.46 -16.62
C GLU A 120 -23.60 -7.06 -17.06
N PRO A 121 -22.90 -6.24 -16.26
CA PRO A 121 -21.55 -5.86 -16.62
C PRO A 121 -20.78 -7.15 -16.91
N PRO A 122 -19.93 -7.16 -17.95
CA PRO A 122 -19.19 -8.36 -18.30
C PRO A 122 -18.49 -8.91 -17.06
N MET A 123 -18.34 -10.23 -16.94
CA MET A 123 -17.53 -10.78 -15.84
C MET A 123 -16.05 -10.43 -16.05
N PRO A 124 -15.29 -10.13 -14.98
CA PRO A 124 -13.87 -9.85 -15.11
C PRO A 124 -13.10 -11.07 -15.63
N PRO A 125 -12.16 -10.91 -16.57
CA PRO A 125 -11.35 -12.00 -17.10
C PRO A 125 -10.22 -12.34 -16.13
N LEU A 126 -10.56 -12.79 -14.92
CA LEU A 126 -9.65 -12.97 -13.79
C LEU A 126 -8.50 -13.93 -14.10
N GLU A 127 -8.81 -15.09 -14.69
CA GLU A 127 -7.80 -16.07 -15.07
C GLU A 127 -6.81 -15.49 -16.09
N THR A 128 -7.30 -14.73 -17.07
CA THR A 128 -6.47 -14.05 -18.07
C THR A 128 -5.56 -13.01 -17.41
N ILE A 129 -6.11 -12.17 -16.53
CA ILE A 129 -5.34 -11.16 -15.78
C ILE A 129 -4.26 -11.85 -14.93
N PHE A 130 -4.65 -12.89 -14.18
CA PHE A 130 -3.75 -13.62 -13.30
C PHE A 130 -2.61 -14.28 -14.07
N LYS A 131 -2.91 -15.01 -15.15
CA LYS A 131 -1.90 -15.62 -16.03
C LYS A 131 -0.94 -14.58 -16.59
N ASN A 132 -1.47 -13.43 -17.01
CA ASN A 132 -0.67 -12.38 -17.62
C ASN A 132 0.30 -11.69 -16.66
N PHE A 133 0.12 -11.75 -15.33
CA PHE A 133 1.12 -11.24 -14.38
C PHE A 133 2.46 -11.95 -14.49
N SER A 134 2.45 -13.24 -14.85
CA SER A 134 3.65 -14.08 -14.87
C SER A 134 4.77 -13.47 -15.72
N GLY A 135 6.01 -13.58 -15.22
CA GLY A 135 7.21 -13.10 -15.90
C GLY A 135 7.85 -11.90 -15.21
N THR A 136 8.59 -11.11 -16.00
CA THR A 136 9.44 -10.03 -15.50
C THR A 136 9.01 -8.69 -16.09
N TRP A 137 8.99 -7.68 -15.23
CA TRP A 137 8.49 -6.34 -15.52
C TRP A 137 9.54 -5.29 -15.15
N LYS A 138 9.72 -4.30 -16.02
CA LYS A 138 10.29 -3.02 -15.61
C LYS A 138 9.29 -2.33 -14.71
N LEU A 139 9.76 -1.85 -13.57
CA LEU A 139 8.96 -1.15 -12.59
C LEU A 139 9.49 0.27 -12.44
N HIS A 140 8.62 1.23 -12.71
CA HIS A 140 8.84 2.64 -12.43
C HIS A 140 7.76 3.10 -11.44
N ARG A 141 8.15 3.80 -10.38
CA ARG A 141 7.22 4.28 -9.37
C ARG A 141 7.55 5.68 -8.93
N SER A 142 6.55 6.57 -8.95
CA SER A 142 6.63 7.86 -8.28
C SER A 142 6.07 7.73 -6.86
N LEU A 143 6.80 8.27 -5.88
CA LEU A 143 6.42 8.29 -4.48
C LEU A 143 6.36 9.74 -3.99
N MET A 144 5.23 10.14 -3.43
CA MET A 144 5.01 11.48 -2.91
C MET A 144 4.49 11.37 -1.48
N SER A 145 5.33 11.67 -0.49
CA SER A 145 4.91 11.72 0.91
C SER A 145 4.45 13.12 1.33
N ALA A 146 3.39 13.18 2.13
CA ALA A 146 2.94 14.40 2.78
C ALA A 146 3.57 14.62 4.16
N LEU A 147 4.26 13.60 4.71
CA LEU A 147 4.90 13.70 6.03
C LEU A 147 6.32 14.28 5.89
N PRO A 148 6.67 15.31 6.68
CA PRO A 148 8.03 15.84 6.71
C PRO A 148 9.06 14.75 7.06
N GLY A 149 10.17 14.71 6.32
CA GLY A 149 11.25 13.75 6.55
C GLY A 149 11.04 12.36 5.95
N PHE A 150 9.88 12.08 5.36
CA PHE A 150 9.66 10.86 4.59
C PHE A 150 10.03 11.09 3.12
N PRO A 151 10.68 10.12 2.46
CA PRO A 151 11.23 10.33 1.13
C PRO A 151 10.12 10.44 0.09
N SER A 152 10.14 11.53 -0.67
CA SER A 152 9.52 11.62 -1.99
C SER A 152 10.59 11.39 -3.06
N GLY A 153 10.21 10.80 -4.19
CA GLY A 153 11.14 10.56 -5.28
C GLY A 153 10.66 9.48 -6.25
N THR A 154 11.62 8.93 -6.98
CA THR A 154 11.38 8.00 -8.08
C THR A 154 12.08 6.69 -7.83
N PHE A 155 11.30 5.62 -7.75
CA PHE A 155 11.78 4.25 -7.72
C PHE A 155 11.89 3.68 -9.13
N THR A 156 13.02 3.07 -9.44
CA THR A 156 13.24 2.29 -10.66
C THR A 156 13.79 0.92 -10.31
N GLY A 157 13.23 -0.12 -10.91
CA GLY A 157 13.64 -1.49 -10.63
C GLY A 157 12.96 -2.51 -11.53
N THR A 158 12.94 -3.74 -11.02
CA THR A 158 12.33 -4.89 -11.69
C THR A 158 11.37 -5.57 -10.72
N ALA A 159 10.24 -6.02 -11.24
CA ALA A 159 9.31 -6.91 -10.54
C ALA A 159 9.22 -8.26 -11.27
N THR A 160 9.17 -9.34 -10.51
CA THR A 160 8.99 -10.70 -11.03
C THR A 160 7.76 -11.34 -10.42
N PHE A 161 7.03 -12.10 -11.22
CA PHE A 161 5.96 -12.99 -10.79
C PHE A 161 6.33 -14.40 -11.22
N LYS A 162 6.59 -15.26 -10.24
CA LYS A 162 6.99 -16.66 -10.46
C LYS A 162 5.95 -17.60 -9.88
N PRO A 163 5.65 -18.75 -10.51
CA PRO A 163 4.81 -19.78 -9.90
C PRO A 163 5.28 -20.11 -8.48
N HIS A 164 4.33 -20.25 -7.57
CA HIS A 164 4.58 -20.55 -6.16
C HIS A 164 3.73 -21.75 -5.73
N SER A 165 4.27 -22.60 -4.85
CA SER A 165 3.63 -23.87 -4.46
C SER A 165 2.44 -23.69 -3.53
N ALA A 166 2.30 -22.53 -2.91
CA ALA A 166 1.18 -22.25 -2.02
C ALA A 166 -0.18 -22.28 -2.74
N PHE A 167 -1.24 -22.54 -1.97
CA PHE A 167 -2.62 -22.67 -2.46
C PHE A 167 -2.71 -23.67 -3.63
N ASP A 168 -2.13 -24.86 -3.43
CA ASP A 168 -2.13 -25.95 -4.41
C ASP A 168 -1.59 -25.56 -5.79
N GLY A 169 -0.62 -24.64 -5.82
CA GLY A 169 -0.01 -24.13 -7.06
C GLY A 169 -0.81 -23.04 -7.78
N SER A 170 -1.95 -22.59 -7.23
CA SER A 170 -2.75 -21.48 -7.78
C SER A 170 -2.25 -20.11 -7.32
N SER A 171 -0.92 -19.94 -7.24
CA SER A 171 -0.30 -18.73 -6.74
C SER A 171 0.96 -18.30 -7.48
N LEU A 172 1.24 -17.00 -7.43
CA LEU A 172 2.44 -16.36 -7.96
C LEU A 172 3.15 -15.62 -6.83
N LEU A 173 4.46 -15.86 -6.68
CA LEU A 173 5.33 -15.05 -5.85
C LEU A 173 5.71 -13.79 -6.62
N TYR A 174 5.24 -12.65 -6.12
CA TYR A 174 5.72 -11.34 -6.49
C TYR A 174 7.00 -11.00 -5.73
N HIS A 175 8.01 -10.51 -6.44
CA HIS A 175 9.21 -9.94 -5.84
C HIS A 175 9.68 -8.73 -6.66
N GLU A 176 9.72 -7.56 -6.02
CA GLU A 176 10.33 -6.35 -6.57
C GLU A 176 11.68 -6.06 -5.93
N VAL A 177 12.61 -5.54 -6.74
CA VAL A 177 13.92 -5.03 -6.32
C VAL A 177 14.26 -3.80 -7.14
N GLY A 178 14.78 -2.76 -6.50
CA GLY A 178 15.26 -1.57 -7.19
C GLY A 178 15.77 -0.48 -6.26
N GLU A 179 15.88 0.73 -6.82
CA GLU A 179 16.40 1.90 -6.13
C GLU A 179 15.36 3.02 -6.15
N LEU A 180 15.08 3.60 -4.98
CA LEU A 180 14.40 4.88 -4.83
C LEU A 180 15.45 5.98 -4.80
N ILE A 181 15.39 6.86 -5.78
CA ILE A 181 16.15 8.12 -5.81
C ILE A 181 15.23 9.20 -5.26
N THR A 182 15.57 9.71 -4.08
CA THR A 182 14.83 10.80 -3.43
C THR A 182 15.06 12.13 -4.13
N GLU A 183 14.16 13.08 -3.94
CA GLU A 183 14.32 14.46 -4.45
C GLU A 183 15.59 15.14 -3.92
N GLN A 184 16.07 14.74 -2.74
CA GLN A 184 17.32 15.21 -2.14
C GLN A 184 18.56 14.47 -2.68
N GLY A 185 18.39 13.54 -3.63
CA GLY A 185 19.47 12.81 -4.28
C GLY A 185 19.97 11.57 -3.55
N TYR A 186 19.41 11.22 -2.38
CA TYR A 186 19.72 9.96 -1.71
C TYR A 186 19.20 8.78 -2.51
N LYS A 187 20.00 7.70 -2.54
CA LYS A 187 19.64 6.42 -3.14
C LYS A 187 19.34 5.41 -2.05
N LEU A 188 18.15 4.83 -2.10
CA LEU A 188 17.68 3.84 -1.15
C LEU A 188 17.35 2.55 -1.90
N LEU A 189 18.00 1.44 -1.53
CA LEU A 189 17.65 0.12 -2.06
C LEU A 189 16.34 -0.33 -1.41
N ALA A 190 15.40 -0.78 -2.22
CA ALA A 190 14.15 -1.34 -1.74
C ALA A 190 13.87 -2.69 -2.42
N ASN A 191 13.35 -3.63 -1.63
CA ASN A 191 12.78 -4.86 -2.11
C ASN A 191 11.46 -5.12 -1.38
N ARG A 192 10.60 -5.94 -1.98
CA ARG A 192 9.34 -6.35 -1.36
C ARG A 192 8.79 -7.62 -2.01
N LYS A 193 8.14 -8.46 -1.22
CA LYS A 193 7.53 -9.72 -1.67
C LYS A 193 6.06 -9.82 -1.26
N TYR A 194 5.27 -10.47 -2.11
CA TYR A 194 3.87 -10.79 -1.86
C TYR A 194 3.52 -12.12 -2.55
N ILE A 195 2.48 -12.81 -2.09
CA ILE A 195 1.90 -13.96 -2.80
C ILE A 195 0.55 -13.54 -3.38
N TYR A 196 0.43 -13.62 -4.69
CA TYR A 196 -0.83 -13.41 -5.41
C TYR A 196 -1.48 -14.78 -5.58
N ARG A 197 -2.70 -14.94 -5.05
CA ARG A 197 -3.50 -16.15 -5.17
C ARG A 197 -4.63 -15.91 -6.16
N PHE A 198 -4.88 -16.88 -7.03
CA PHE A 198 -6.12 -16.99 -7.79
C PHE A 198 -6.99 -18.08 -7.18
N SER A 199 -8.26 -17.77 -6.91
CA SER A 199 -9.27 -18.72 -6.44
C SER A 199 -10.35 -18.82 -7.53
N PRO A 200 -10.40 -19.91 -8.31
CA PRO A 200 -11.45 -20.11 -9.31
C PRO A 200 -12.84 -20.20 -8.68
N ASP A 201 -12.95 -20.91 -7.55
CA ASP A 201 -14.23 -21.16 -6.88
C ASP A 201 -14.85 -19.89 -6.27
N ASP A 202 -14.00 -19.00 -5.73
CA ASP A 202 -14.44 -17.73 -5.17
C ASP A 202 -14.44 -16.59 -6.19
N GLU A 203 -14.02 -16.86 -7.43
CA GLU A 203 -13.81 -15.87 -8.50
C GLU A 203 -13.03 -14.64 -8.01
N LYS A 204 -11.87 -14.86 -7.39
CA LYS A 204 -11.08 -13.79 -6.75
C LYS A 204 -9.59 -13.88 -7.03
N ILE A 205 -8.96 -12.71 -7.04
CA ILE A 205 -7.51 -12.57 -6.90
C ILE A 205 -7.25 -11.90 -5.55
N ALA A 206 -6.43 -12.55 -4.73
CA ALA A 206 -6.09 -12.07 -3.39
C ALA A 206 -4.57 -11.91 -3.24
N ILE A 207 -4.15 -10.88 -2.52
CA ILE A 207 -2.73 -10.59 -2.26
C ILE A 207 -2.47 -10.89 -0.79
N TRP A 208 -1.39 -11.62 -0.53
CA TRP A 208 -0.99 -12.06 0.79
C TRP A 208 0.41 -11.57 1.13
N PHE A 209 0.63 -11.23 2.39
CA PHE A 209 1.96 -10.96 2.91
C PHE A 209 2.81 -12.24 2.93
N VAL A 210 4.13 -12.05 2.80
CA VAL A 210 5.12 -13.10 2.98
C VAL A 210 5.77 -12.89 4.34
N LYS A 211 5.97 -13.97 5.11
CA LYS A 211 6.62 -13.88 6.42
C LYS A 211 8.05 -13.36 6.27
N GLU A 212 8.45 -12.45 7.15
CA GLU A 212 9.82 -11.95 7.23
C GLU A 212 10.47 -12.28 8.59
N PRO A 213 11.75 -12.73 8.63
CA PRO A 213 12.62 -12.98 7.48
C PRO A 213 12.22 -14.27 6.74
N ALA A 214 12.02 -14.19 5.42
CA ALA A 214 11.72 -15.36 4.61
C ALA A 214 12.99 -16.23 4.47
N PRO A 215 12.93 -17.55 4.67
CA PRO A 215 13.99 -18.46 4.27
C PRO A 215 14.32 -18.26 2.79
N GLU A 216 15.61 -18.27 2.40
CA GLU A 216 15.99 -18.08 0.99
C GLU A 216 15.42 -19.14 0.04
N THR A 217 14.98 -20.27 0.58
CA THR A 217 14.54 -21.43 -0.18
C THR A 217 13.02 -21.60 -0.25
N ASN A 218 12.25 -20.90 0.60
CA ASN A 218 10.80 -21.04 0.62
C ASN A 218 10.09 -19.84 1.26
N GLU A 219 9.48 -18.98 0.46
CA GLU A 219 8.61 -17.91 0.93
C GLU A 219 7.30 -18.47 1.52
N GLU A 220 7.08 -18.24 2.82
CA GLU A 220 5.84 -18.65 3.47
C GLU A 220 4.80 -17.53 3.47
N ILE A 221 3.53 -17.90 3.30
CA ILE A 221 2.39 -16.99 3.46
C ILE A 221 2.30 -16.55 4.93
N ASP A 222 2.05 -15.27 5.13
CA ASP A 222 1.69 -14.69 6.42
C ASP A 222 0.15 -14.52 6.50
N TYR A 223 -0.36 -13.28 6.41
CA TYR A 223 -1.79 -12.99 6.42
C TYR A 223 -2.25 -12.26 5.16
N LEU A 224 -3.57 -12.21 4.98
CA LEU A 224 -4.22 -11.54 3.84
C LEU A 224 -3.91 -10.03 3.88
N PHE A 225 -3.46 -9.49 2.74
CA PHE A 225 -3.34 -8.06 2.56
C PHE A 225 -4.68 -7.51 2.06
N HIS A 226 -5.02 -7.74 0.80
CA HIS A 226 -6.31 -7.32 0.25
C HIS A 226 -6.77 -8.24 -0.88
N GLU A 227 -8.07 -8.24 -1.13
CA GLU A 227 -8.69 -8.86 -2.29
C GLU A 227 -8.94 -7.82 -3.38
N LEU A 228 -8.96 -8.25 -4.64
CA LEU A 228 -9.23 -7.37 -5.77
C LEU A 228 -10.72 -7.36 -6.11
N GLU A 229 -11.33 -6.19 -5.96
CA GLU A 229 -12.69 -5.90 -6.41
C GLU A 229 -12.66 -5.29 -7.80
N PHE A 230 -13.12 -6.05 -8.80
CA PHE A 230 -13.06 -5.65 -10.20
C PHE A 230 -14.26 -4.80 -10.63
N SER A 231 -14.00 -3.86 -11.52
CA SER A 231 -15.04 -3.14 -12.25
C SER A 231 -14.58 -2.83 -13.66
N PHE A 232 -15.54 -2.66 -14.56
CA PHE A 232 -15.30 -2.30 -15.96
C PHE A 232 -15.69 -0.83 -16.17
N LEU A 233 -14.71 0.02 -16.48
CA LEU A 233 -14.91 1.45 -16.66
C LEU A 233 -14.14 1.92 -17.89
N ASP A 234 -14.79 2.72 -18.75
CA ASP A 234 -14.19 3.29 -19.97
C ASP A 234 -13.43 2.24 -20.81
N GLN A 235 -14.06 1.09 -21.02
CA GLN A 235 -13.49 -0.06 -21.76
C GLN A 235 -12.23 -0.68 -21.14
N ARG A 236 -11.95 -0.40 -19.87
CA ARG A 236 -10.79 -0.93 -19.14
C ARG A 236 -11.20 -1.69 -17.89
N TRP A 237 -10.43 -2.72 -17.59
CA TRP A 237 -10.55 -3.46 -16.34
C TRP A 237 -9.74 -2.77 -15.25
N ILE A 238 -10.43 -2.34 -14.20
CA ILE A 238 -9.81 -1.77 -13.01
C ILE A 238 -10.14 -2.65 -11.81
N ALA A 239 -9.27 -2.64 -10.81
CA ALA A 239 -9.58 -3.26 -9.53
C ALA A 239 -9.21 -2.36 -8.36
N LYS A 240 -9.91 -2.55 -7.25
CA LYS A 240 -9.62 -1.88 -5.99
C LYS A 240 -9.36 -2.91 -4.91
N GLY A 241 -8.62 -2.50 -3.90
CA GLY A 241 -8.47 -3.25 -2.66
C GLY A 241 -8.12 -2.27 -1.55
N ASP A 242 -8.43 -2.63 -0.31
CA ASP A 242 -8.03 -1.85 0.84
C ASP A 242 -7.60 -2.74 1.99
N HIS A 243 -6.80 -2.15 2.87
CA HIS A 243 -6.28 -2.83 4.04
C HIS A 243 -5.90 -1.82 5.12
N LEU A 244 -6.31 -2.09 6.35
CA LEU A 244 -5.81 -1.37 7.52
C LEU A 244 -4.54 -2.06 8.01
N CYS A 245 -3.38 -1.48 7.70
CA CYS A 245 -2.11 -1.95 8.24
C CYS A 245 -1.81 -1.21 9.54
N GLU A 246 -2.03 -1.88 10.68
CA GLU A 246 -1.94 -1.32 12.03
C GLU A 246 -2.81 -0.07 12.21
N LYS A 247 -2.26 1.12 11.93
CA LYS A 247 -2.92 2.42 12.09
C LYS A 247 -3.03 3.21 10.78
N ASP A 248 -2.44 2.71 9.69
CA ASP A 248 -2.43 3.38 8.40
C ASP A 248 -3.33 2.63 7.41
N MET A 249 -4.26 3.34 6.78
CA MET A 249 -5.13 2.80 5.74
C MET A 249 -4.42 2.81 4.39
N TYR A 250 -4.55 1.69 3.67
CA TYR A 250 -4.07 1.52 2.31
C TYR A 250 -5.27 1.36 1.40
N TRP A 251 -5.28 2.12 0.30
CA TRP A 251 -6.19 1.92 -0.82
C TRP A 251 -5.37 1.66 -2.08
N ALA A 252 -5.54 0.48 -2.66
CA ALA A 252 -4.93 0.04 -3.90
C ALA A 252 -5.89 0.28 -5.07
N PHE A 253 -5.35 0.77 -6.18
CA PHE A 253 -6.07 0.96 -7.43
C PHE A 253 -5.24 0.37 -8.56
N TYR A 254 -5.79 -0.62 -9.25
CA TYR A 254 -5.18 -1.32 -10.36
C TYR A 254 -5.81 -0.88 -11.68
N ASP A 255 -4.99 -0.75 -12.72
CA ASP A 255 -5.40 -0.47 -14.09
C ASP A 255 -4.79 -1.52 -15.03
N PHE A 256 -5.61 -2.44 -15.53
CA PHE A 256 -5.18 -3.56 -16.38
C PHE A 256 -5.43 -3.24 -17.86
N ARG A 257 -4.35 -3.11 -18.65
CA ARG A 257 -4.43 -2.78 -20.08
C ARG A 257 -4.35 -4.03 -20.95
N LEU A 258 -5.49 -4.67 -21.19
CA LEU A 258 -5.54 -5.99 -21.83
C LEU A 258 -5.36 -6.01 -23.35
N GLU A 259 -5.36 -4.85 -24.01
CA GLU A 259 -5.28 -4.68 -25.48
C GLU A 259 -4.09 -5.41 -26.13
N ASP A 260 -2.97 -5.55 -25.41
CA ASP A 260 -1.72 -6.18 -25.88
C ASP A 260 -1.23 -7.28 -24.92
N ASN A 261 -2.08 -8.25 -24.55
CA ASN A 261 -1.72 -9.31 -23.58
C ASN A 261 -1.18 -8.75 -22.25
N MET A 262 -1.75 -7.63 -21.80
CA MET A 262 -1.32 -6.94 -20.57
C MET A 262 0.16 -6.52 -20.56
N LYS A 263 0.76 -6.13 -21.69
CA LYS A 263 2.15 -5.62 -21.73
C LYS A 263 2.41 -4.46 -20.76
N LYS A 264 1.36 -3.74 -20.34
CA LYS A 264 1.44 -2.68 -19.32
C LYS A 264 0.28 -2.80 -18.34
N TRP A 265 0.55 -2.47 -17.08
CA TRP A 265 -0.48 -2.27 -16.06
C TRP A 265 0.00 -1.28 -15.00
N GLY A 266 -0.94 -0.71 -14.26
CA GLY A 266 -0.66 0.28 -13.22
C GLY A 266 -1.15 -0.16 -11.85
N LEU A 267 -0.45 0.27 -10.81
CA LEU A 267 -0.88 0.15 -9.42
C LEU A 267 -0.59 1.45 -8.68
N ARG A 268 -1.66 2.09 -8.22
CA ARG A 268 -1.59 3.26 -7.35
C ARG A 268 -1.99 2.89 -5.93
N TYR A 269 -1.18 3.30 -4.97
CA TYR A 269 -1.56 3.33 -3.57
C TYR A 269 -1.83 4.76 -3.12
N LYS A 270 -2.92 4.92 -2.37
CA LYS A 270 -3.10 6.04 -1.46
C LYS A 270 -2.99 5.48 -0.05
N VAL A 271 -2.10 6.05 0.75
CA VAL A 271 -1.88 5.63 2.13
C VAL A 271 -2.10 6.81 3.04
N LYS A 272 -2.89 6.61 4.11
CA LYS A 272 -3.18 7.66 5.07
C LYS A 272 -3.28 7.12 6.48
N GLY A 273 -2.55 7.74 7.38
CA GLY A 273 -2.57 7.46 8.81
C GLY A 273 -1.52 8.26 9.56
N PRO A 274 -1.34 8.00 10.86
CA PRO A 274 -0.43 8.77 11.72
C PRO A 274 1.04 8.52 11.40
N GLN A 275 1.40 7.37 10.83
CA GLN A 275 2.80 7.01 10.53
C GLN A 275 3.13 7.14 9.06
N LYS A 276 2.13 7.03 8.17
CA LYS A 276 2.31 7.10 6.72
C LYS A 276 1.23 7.96 6.10
N ASP A 277 1.65 8.96 5.32
CA ASP A 277 0.77 9.71 4.42
C ASP A 277 1.52 9.88 3.10
N TYR A 278 1.11 9.13 2.07
CA TYR A 278 1.74 9.18 0.77
C TYR A 278 0.85 8.67 -0.36
N LEU A 279 1.20 9.11 -1.57
CA LEU A 279 0.75 8.55 -2.84
C LEU A 279 1.92 7.81 -3.49
N SER A 280 1.65 6.61 -4.00
CA SER A 280 2.62 5.82 -4.77
C SER A 280 1.96 5.43 -6.08
N ASP A 281 2.50 5.84 -7.21
CA ASP A 281 2.01 5.48 -8.54
C ASP A 281 3.05 4.61 -9.24
N SER A 282 2.70 3.35 -9.52
CA SER A 282 3.59 2.37 -10.11
C SER A 282 3.12 1.98 -11.51
N ALA A 283 4.01 2.08 -12.49
CA ALA A 283 3.83 1.58 -13.84
C ALA A 283 4.71 0.35 -14.06
N TYR A 284 4.08 -0.71 -14.56
CA TYR A 284 4.74 -1.96 -14.90
C TYR A 284 4.73 -2.14 -16.42
N GLU A 285 5.90 -2.38 -17.00
CA GLU A 285 6.05 -2.66 -18.42
C GLU A 285 6.78 -3.97 -18.62
N ARG A 286 6.24 -4.86 -19.46
CA ARG A 286 6.84 -6.16 -19.71
C ARG A 286 8.22 -5.99 -20.34
N ILE A 287 9.21 -6.74 -19.86
CA ILE A 287 10.51 -6.80 -20.54
C ILE A 287 10.30 -7.60 -21.82
N ALA A 288 10.61 -6.98 -22.97
CA ALA A 288 10.55 -7.59 -24.29
C ALA A 288 11.59 -8.72 -24.43
#